data_AF-A0A8B6FRV8-F1
#
_entry.id   AF-A0A8B6FRV8-F1
#
_cell.length_a   1.000
_cell.length_b   1.000
_cell.length_c   1.000
_cell.angle_alpha   90.00
_cell.angle_beta   90.00
_cell.angle_gamma   90.00
#
_symmetry.space_group_name_H-M   'P 1'
#
loop_
_entity.id
_entity.type
_entity.pdbx_description
1 polymer ?
#
loop_
_entity_poly.entity_id
_entity_poly.type
_entity_poly.pdbx_seq_one_letter_code
_entity_poly.pdbx_strand_id
1 'polypeptide(L)'
;MAIASTLLLVSIAIERFRKIRYPLKERLSATAVKGLCIGSLVGAAVLSWPAPIIWGLGTVETGIPGFQGKRCFTEDRFQNYNTNYQGIYNACLILFYFIVSATLMVMYIYIGIKIHTQYERDSSRRDSLQPGTFNCKESIKSNKNNTRKSTITLCVVTFTYVLSALPHHMLSFFIFLIPDFDCSLSLIGSQLYYTFVWSYFFNSVVNPFIYGIRDRKFRLAVKNIYKRKC
;
A
#
# COMPACT_ATOMS: atom_id res chain seq x y z
N MET A 1 -7.95 1.02 8.10
CA MET A 1 -7.55 -0.14 7.26
C MET A 1 -6.49 0.21 6.22
N ALA A 2 -6.69 1.22 5.35
CA ALA A 2 -5.69 1.59 4.35
C ALA A 2 -4.32 1.98 4.92
N ILE A 3 -4.30 2.81 5.97
CA ILE A 3 -3.05 3.26 6.63
C ILE A 3 -2.25 2.09 7.19
N ALA A 4 -2.92 1.08 7.77
CA ALA A 4 -2.25 -0.12 8.29
C ALA A 4 -1.59 -0.91 7.15
N SER A 5 -2.27 -1.08 6.02
CA SER A 5 -1.70 -1.72 4.81
C SER A 5 -0.49 -0.95 4.29
N THR A 6 -0.54 0.38 4.28
CA THR A 6 0.59 1.24 3.88
C THR A 6 1.81 1.06 4.79
N LEU A 7 1.62 1.10 6.11
CA LEU A 7 2.68 0.89 7.09
C LEU A 7 3.26 -0.53 7.02
N LEU A 8 2.42 -1.52 6.71
CA LEU A 8 2.85 -2.90 6.49
C LEU A 8 3.73 -3.02 5.22
N LEU A 9 3.40 -2.32 4.13
CA LEU A 9 4.24 -2.30 2.92
C LEU A 9 5.63 -1.72 3.20
N VAL A 10 5.71 -0.66 4.02
CA VAL A 10 6.98 -0.11 4.49
C VAL A 10 7.75 -1.13 5.32
N SER A 11 7.09 -1.80 6.26
CA SER A 11 7.71 -2.84 7.09
C SER A 11 8.27 -3.99 6.26
N ILE A 12 7.53 -4.44 5.24
CA ILE A 12 7.97 -5.47 4.29
C ILE A 12 9.17 -4.98 3.46
N ALA A 13 9.15 -3.73 2.98
CA ALA A 13 10.25 -3.15 2.24
C ALA A 13 11.54 -3.08 3.08
N ILE A 14 11.44 -2.70 4.36
CA ILE A 14 12.55 -2.67 5.31
C ILE A 14 13.12 -4.08 5.53
N GLU A 15 12.27 -5.09 5.74
CA GLU A 15 12.71 -6.48 5.86
C GLU A 15 13.49 -6.92 4.61
N ARG A 16 12.97 -6.62 3.42
CA ARG A 16 13.60 -7.01 2.15
C ARG A 16 14.94 -6.31 1.96
N PHE A 17 15.01 -5.02 2.28
CA PHE A 17 16.26 -4.27 2.24
C PHE A 17 17.30 -4.85 3.19
N ARG A 18 16.93 -5.17 4.44
CA ARG A 18 17.81 -5.82 5.40
C ARG A 18 18.33 -7.16 4.89
N LYS A 19 17.45 -8.00 4.32
CA LYS A 19 17.82 -9.30 3.76
C LYS A 19 18.84 -9.19 2.61
N ILE A 20 18.73 -8.14 1.80
CA ILE A 20 19.63 -7.91 0.65
C ILE A 20 20.96 -7.30 1.07
N ARG A 21 20.95 -6.35 2.02
CA ARG A 21 22.17 -5.70 2.54
C ARG A 21 22.97 -6.60 3.46
N TYR A 22 22.30 -7.40 4.29
CA TYR A 22 22.93 -8.25 5.30
C TYR A 22 22.51 -9.71 5.09
N PRO A 23 22.98 -10.37 4.02
CA PRO A 23 22.57 -11.74 3.68
C PRO A 23 23.00 -12.78 4.72
N LEU A 24 24.02 -12.48 5.52
CA LEU A 24 24.55 -13.34 6.58
C LEU A 24 23.90 -13.09 7.95
N LYS A 25 23.13 -12.02 8.10
CA LYS A 25 22.43 -11.72 9.35
C LYS A 25 21.17 -12.59 9.43
N GLU A 26 20.86 -13.05 10.64
CA GLU A 26 19.68 -13.86 10.88
C GLU A 26 18.39 -13.18 10.39
N ARG A 27 17.44 -13.99 9.96
CA ARG A 27 16.10 -13.50 9.60
C ARG A 27 15.47 -12.86 10.83
N LEU A 28 14.60 -11.87 10.61
CA LEU A 28 13.81 -11.31 11.70
C LEU A 28 13.09 -12.44 12.45
N SER A 29 13.26 -12.48 13.76
CA SER A 29 12.55 -13.40 14.63
C SER A 29 11.04 -13.18 14.50
N ALA A 30 10.26 -14.25 14.69
CA ALA A 30 8.80 -14.18 14.69
C ALA A 30 8.28 -13.13 15.68
N THR A 31 8.95 -12.93 16.82
CA THR A 31 8.60 -11.90 17.80
C THR A 31 8.80 -10.49 17.25
N ALA A 32 9.90 -10.26 16.53
CA ALA A 32 10.17 -8.96 15.91
C ALA A 32 9.17 -8.64 14.79
N VAL A 33 8.80 -9.64 13.98
CA VAL A 33 7.77 -9.48 12.94
C VAL A 33 6.41 -9.15 13.55
N LYS A 34 6.00 -9.86 14.62
CA LYS A 34 4.78 -9.54 15.36
C LYS A 34 4.80 -8.11 15.89
N GLY A 35 5.93 -7.68 16.46
CA GLY A 35 6.13 -6.30 16.92
C GLY A 35 5.94 -5.26 15.81
N LEU A 36 6.49 -5.49 14.61
CA LEU A 36 6.29 -4.60 13.46
C LEU A 36 4.83 -4.54 13.01
N CYS A 37 4.12 -5.67 13.00
CA CYS A 37 2.70 -5.71 12.66
C CYS A 37 1.85 -4.94 13.67
N ILE A 38 2.09 -5.17 14.97
CA ILE A 38 1.39 -4.44 16.05
C ILE A 38 1.71 -2.95 15.98
N GLY A 39 2.98 -2.58 15.80
CA GLY A 39 3.38 -1.18 15.63
C GLY A 39 2.71 -0.51 14.43
N SER A 40 2.56 -1.22 13.30
CA SER A 40 1.82 -0.71 12.13
C SER A 40 0.34 -0.50 12.43
N LEU A 41 -0.29 -1.39 13.21
CA LEU A 41 -1.69 -1.25 13.62
C LEU A 41 -1.89 -0.07 14.57
N VAL A 42 -0.99 0.08 15.56
CA VAL A 42 -1.01 1.19 16.51
C VAL A 42 -0.80 2.52 15.78
N GLY A 43 0.21 2.60 14.91
CA GLY A 43 0.46 3.78 14.10
C GLY A 43 -0.74 4.14 13.20
N ALA A 44 -1.40 3.14 12.63
CA ALA A 44 -2.63 3.37 11.86
C ALA A 44 -3.78 3.88 12.72
N ALA A 45 -3.96 3.36 13.95
CA ALA A 45 -4.97 3.86 14.88
C ALA A 45 -4.69 5.31 15.28
N VAL A 46 -3.43 5.65 15.59
CA VAL A 46 -2.98 7.00 15.92
C VAL A 46 -3.12 7.97 14.75
N LEU A 47 -2.99 7.53 13.50
CA LEU A 47 -3.24 8.41 12.35
C LEU A 47 -4.74 8.51 12.03
N SER A 48 -5.53 7.47 12.33
CA SER A 48 -6.97 7.44 12.01
C SER A 48 -7.85 8.06 13.11
N TRP A 49 -7.31 8.35 14.29
CA TRP A 49 -8.09 8.80 15.45
C TRP A 49 -8.98 10.04 15.25
N PRO A 50 -8.69 11.04 14.39
CA PRO A 50 -9.57 12.19 14.24
C PRO A 50 -10.76 11.84 13.34
N ALA A 51 -10.64 10.80 12.53
CA ALA A 51 -11.65 10.42 11.58
C ALA A 51 -13.02 10.13 12.21
N PRO A 52 -13.15 9.28 13.25
CA PRO A 52 -14.44 9.04 13.89
C PRO A 52 -15.05 10.29 14.57
N ILE A 53 -14.25 11.34 14.79
CA ILE A 53 -14.71 12.61 15.38
C ILE A 53 -15.18 13.57 14.28
N ILE A 54 -14.45 13.65 13.16
CA ILE A 54 -14.70 14.62 12.09
C ILE A 54 -15.84 14.15 11.17
N TRP A 55 -15.88 12.85 10.86
CA TRP A 55 -16.90 12.29 9.97
C TRP A 55 -18.16 11.92 10.75
N GLY A 56 -19.30 12.43 10.28
CA GLY A 56 -20.60 12.23 10.91
C GLY A 56 -21.76 12.63 10.02
N LEU A 57 -22.88 12.98 10.63
CA LEU A 57 -24.09 13.42 9.92
C LEU A 57 -23.94 14.90 9.52
N GLY A 58 -23.89 15.16 8.21
CA GLY A 58 -23.93 16.50 7.62
C GLY A 58 -25.28 16.77 6.96
N THR A 59 -25.81 17.98 7.11
CA THR A 59 -26.99 18.49 6.41
C THR A 59 -26.63 18.96 5.01
N VAL A 60 -27.52 18.71 4.06
CA VAL A 60 -27.42 19.25 2.70
C VAL A 60 -28.78 19.73 2.22
N GLU A 61 -28.80 20.88 1.56
CA GLU A 61 -30.02 21.42 0.96
C GLU A 61 -30.39 20.61 -0.29
N THR A 62 -31.66 20.20 -0.39
CA THR A 62 -32.13 19.31 -1.47
C THR A 62 -32.68 20.07 -2.68
N GLY A 63 -32.65 21.40 -2.65
CA GLY A 63 -33.33 22.26 -3.64
C GLY A 63 -34.86 22.30 -3.47
N ILE A 64 -35.42 21.58 -2.49
CA ILE A 64 -36.85 21.60 -2.16
C ILE A 64 -37.04 22.43 -0.87
N PRO A 65 -37.88 23.48 -0.88
CA PRO A 65 -38.12 24.30 0.31
C PRO A 65 -38.60 23.46 1.49
N GLY A 66 -37.93 23.59 2.64
CA GLY A 66 -38.29 22.89 3.88
C GLY A 66 -37.78 21.44 3.99
N PHE A 67 -37.11 20.90 2.97
CA PHE A 67 -36.54 19.55 3.01
C PHE A 67 -35.01 19.58 3.06
N GLN A 68 -34.46 19.15 4.20
CA GLN A 68 -33.02 18.94 4.39
C GLN A 68 -32.67 17.46 4.29
N GLY A 69 -31.67 17.14 3.47
CA GLY A 69 -31.08 15.82 3.38
C GLY A 69 -30.02 15.63 4.46
N LYS A 70 -29.78 14.39 4.86
CA LYS A 70 -28.66 14.01 5.73
C LYS A 70 -27.72 13.08 4.97
N ARG A 71 -26.42 13.34 5.03
CA ARG A 71 -25.37 12.50 4.43
C ARG A 71 -24.26 12.20 5.42
N CYS A 72 -23.55 11.08 5.23
CA CYS A 72 -22.35 10.75 5.98
C CYS A 72 -21.15 11.46 5.35
N PHE A 73 -20.78 12.61 5.90
CA PHE A 73 -19.67 13.44 5.42
C PHE A 73 -19.05 14.16 6.65
N THR A 74 -18.81 15.46 6.59
CA THR A 74 -18.43 16.27 7.75
C THR A 74 -19.63 16.45 8.68
N GLU A 75 -19.45 16.23 9.99
CA GLU A 75 -20.50 16.55 10.96
C GLU A 75 -20.77 18.07 10.98
N ASP A 76 -22.06 18.45 11.04
CA ASP A 76 -22.53 19.86 11.04
C ASP A 76 -21.76 20.76 12.03
N ARG A 77 -21.38 20.19 13.19
CA ARG A 77 -20.59 20.87 14.22
C ARG A 77 -19.27 21.41 13.69
N PHE A 78 -18.56 20.65 12.86
CA PHE A 78 -17.27 21.03 12.29
C PHE A 78 -17.40 21.82 10.99
N GLN A 79 -18.56 21.77 10.34
CA GLN A 79 -18.86 22.58 9.16
C GLN A 79 -19.12 24.05 9.51
N ASN A 80 -19.68 24.32 10.69
CA ASN A 80 -20.01 25.68 11.15
C ASN A 80 -18.84 26.47 11.76
N TYR A 81 -17.65 25.87 11.90
CA TYR A 81 -16.45 26.60 12.33
C TYR A 81 -15.72 27.21 11.12
N ASN A 82 -15.09 28.38 11.32
CA ASN A 82 -14.25 29.03 10.30
C ASN A 82 -12.96 28.25 9.97
N THR A 83 -12.69 27.13 10.66
CA THR A 83 -11.50 26.29 10.45
C THR A 83 -11.88 25.01 9.72
N ASN A 84 -11.26 24.76 8.57
CA ASN A 84 -11.49 23.56 7.77
C ASN A 84 -10.73 22.33 8.32
N TYR A 85 -11.23 21.76 9.42
CA TYR A 85 -10.64 20.58 10.07
C TYR A 85 -10.51 19.37 9.14
N GLN A 86 -11.52 19.11 8.32
CA GLN A 86 -11.49 18.02 7.34
C GLN A 86 -10.40 18.25 6.29
N GLY A 87 -10.27 19.47 5.79
CA GLY A 87 -9.22 19.85 4.84
C GLY A 87 -7.82 19.67 5.42
N ILE A 88 -7.59 20.13 6.66
CA ILE A 88 -6.31 19.97 7.36
C ILE A 88 -5.97 18.49 7.52
N TYR A 89 -6.91 17.68 8.02
CA TYR A 89 -6.69 16.24 8.20
C TYR A 89 -6.39 15.53 6.87
N ASN A 90 -7.13 15.83 5.81
CA ASN A 90 -6.88 15.28 4.48
C ASN A 90 -5.52 15.74 3.91
N ALA A 91 -5.12 16.99 4.12
CA ALA A 91 -3.80 17.48 3.72
C ALA A 91 -2.67 16.73 4.43
N CYS A 92 -2.80 16.47 5.74
CA CYS A 92 -1.86 15.64 6.49
C CYS A 92 -1.78 14.21 5.93
N LEU A 93 -2.92 13.59 5.59
CA LEU A 93 -2.95 12.25 4.98
C LEU A 93 -2.32 12.22 3.58
N ILE A 94 -2.54 13.26 2.77
CA ILE A 94 -1.91 13.41 1.44
C ILE A 94 -0.39 13.52 1.59
N LEU A 95 0.08 14.36 2.51
CA LEU A 95 1.50 14.51 2.79
C LEU A 95 2.13 13.19 3.25
N PHE A 96 1.49 12.49 4.19
CA PHE A 96 1.91 11.16 4.63
C PHE A 96 2.00 10.17 3.47
N TYR A 97 1.00 10.14 2.58
CA TYR A 97 0.98 9.29 1.40
C TYR A 97 2.17 9.54 0.48
N PHE A 98 2.47 10.81 0.16
CA PHE A 98 3.59 11.14 -0.70
C PHE A 98 4.94 10.78 -0.06
N ILE A 99 5.12 11.04 1.24
CA ILE A 99 6.32 10.64 1.98
C ILE A 99 6.52 9.12 1.91
N VAL A 100 5.48 8.35 2.22
CA VAL A 100 5.57 6.89 2.18
C VAL A 100 5.83 6.39 0.76
N SER A 101 5.14 6.93 -0.25
CA SER A 101 5.33 6.53 -1.64
C SER A 101 6.76 6.82 -2.12
N ALA A 102 7.32 7.98 -1.77
CA ALA A 102 8.70 8.34 -2.08
C ALA A 102 9.70 7.41 -1.40
N THR A 103 9.54 7.14 -0.09
CA THR A 103 10.43 6.23 0.65
C THR A 103 10.40 4.80 0.08
N LEU A 104 9.21 4.27 -0.23
CA LEU A 104 9.07 2.97 -0.87
C LEU A 104 9.73 2.93 -2.26
N MET A 105 9.52 3.96 -3.07
CA MET A 105 10.12 4.05 -4.40
C MET A 105 11.65 4.04 -4.32
N VAL A 106 12.26 4.87 -3.46
CA VAL A 106 13.71 4.90 -3.25
C VAL A 106 14.23 3.54 -2.78
N MET A 107 13.57 2.92 -1.80
CA MET A 107 13.96 1.61 -1.26
C MET A 107 13.92 0.53 -2.36
N TYR A 108 12.87 0.50 -3.18
CA TYR A 108 12.73 -0.50 -4.24
C TYR A 108 13.65 -0.26 -5.43
N ILE A 109 13.94 1.00 -5.79
CA ILE A 109 14.96 1.33 -6.80
C ILE A 109 16.33 0.81 -6.33
N TYR A 110 16.69 1.11 -5.07
CA TYR A 110 17.94 0.65 -4.50
C TYR A 110 18.04 -0.88 -4.49
N ILE A 111 16.98 -1.55 -4.04
CA ILE A 111 16.86 -3.00 -4.04
C ILE A 111 17.01 -3.57 -5.47
N GLY A 112 16.35 -2.95 -6.46
CA GLY A 112 16.39 -3.35 -7.86
C GLY A 112 17.79 -3.26 -8.45
N ILE A 113 18.47 -2.13 -8.26
CA ILE A 113 19.86 -1.92 -8.69
C ILE A 113 20.76 -2.98 -8.07
N LYS A 114 20.65 -3.22 -6.75
CA LYS A 114 21.51 -4.18 -6.06
C LYS A 114 21.32 -5.61 -6.56
N ILE A 115 20.07 -6.01 -6.83
CA ILE A 115 19.76 -7.32 -7.40
C ILE A 115 20.32 -7.45 -8.82
N HIS A 116 20.21 -6.42 -9.65
CA HIS A 116 20.75 -6.42 -11.00
C HIS A 116 22.27 -6.58 -11.00
N THR A 117 22.97 -5.78 -10.19
CA THR A 117 24.44 -5.90 -10.05
C THR A 117 24.87 -7.28 -9.55
N GLN A 118 24.10 -7.91 -8.65
CA GLN A 118 24.38 -9.27 -8.18
C GLN A 118 24.15 -10.31 -9.28
N TYR A 119 23.11 -10.14 -10.10
CA TYR A 119 22.81 -11.03 -11.21
C TYR A 119 23.93 -11.02 -12.27
N GLU A 120 24.39 -9.82 -12.68
CA GLU A 120 25.51 -9.64 -13.61
C GLU A 120 26.78 -10.34 -13.10
N ARG A 121 27.16 -10.09 -11.83
CA ARG A 121 28.32 -10.74 -11.21
C ARG A 121 28.21 -12.26 -11.13
N ASP A 122 27.02 -12.77 -10.83
CA ASP A 122 26.76 -14.22 -10.81
C ASP A 122 26.77 -14.83 -12.22
N SER A 123 26.44 -14.05 -13.27
CA SER A 123 26.51 -14.48 -14.66
C SER A 123 27.96 -14.59 -15.13
N SER A 124 28.78 -13.55 -14.94
CA SER A 124 30.19 -13.57 -15.35
C SER A 124 31.01 -14.66 -14.64
N ARG A 125 30.66 -15.02 -13.39
CA ARG A 125 31.31 -16.11 -12.66
C ARG A 125 30.95 -17.52 -13.16
N ARG A 126 29.86 -17.68 -13.93
CA ARG A 126 29.47 -18.99 -14.48
C ARG A 126 30.33 -19.40 -15.66
N ASP A 127 30.76 -18.44 -16.46
CA ASP A 127 31.58 -18.70 -17.65
C ASP A 127 32.99 -19.20 -17.30
N SER A 128 33.39 -19.07 -16.02
CA SER A 128 34.74 -19.43 -15.54
C SER A 128 34.80 -20.70 -14.66
N LEU A 129 33.73 -21.47 -14.50
CA LEU A 129 33.61 -22.42 -13.37
C LEU A 129 33.53 -23.92 -13.76
N GLN A 130 34.40 -24.72 -13.15
CA GLN A 130 34.53 -26.17 -13.33
C GLN A 130 33.36 -27.01 -12.71
N PRO A 131 33.14 -28.26 -13.19
CA PRO A 131 31.91 -29.04 -12.93
C PRO A 131 31.67 -29.57 -11.49
N GLY A 132 32.69 -29.56 -10.61
CA GLY A 132 32.65 -30.35 -9.36
C GLY A 132 31.83 -29.82 -8.18
N THR A 133 31.28 -28.59 -8.22
CA THR A 133 30.57 -27.96 -7.06
C THR A 133 29.05 -27.76 -7.28
N PHE A 134 28.45 -28.57 -8.14
CA PHE A 134 27.11 -28.33 -8.70
C PHE A 134 26.00 -28.23 -7.64
N ASN A 135 25.91 -29.18 -6.70
CA ASN A 135 24.78 -29.26 -5.75
C ASN A 135 24.68 -28.08 -4.76
N CYS A 136 25.79 -27.62 -4.16
CA CYS A 136 25.76 -26.47 -3.24
C CYS A 136 25.45 -25.16 -3.99
N LYS A 137 26.04 -24.97 -5.17
CA LYS A 137 25.80 -23.80 -6.03
C LYS A 137 24.35 -23.74 -6.52
N GLU A 138 23.72 -24.87 -6.80
CA GLU A 138 22.33 -24.94 -7.24
C GLU A 138 21.34 -24.51 -6.15
N SER A 139 21.55 -24.92 -4.90
CA SER A 139 20.72 -24.49 -3.76
C SER A 139 20.80 -22.98 -3.51
N ILE A 140 22.01 -22.40 -3.57
CA ILE A 140 22.24 -20.96 -3.41
C ILE A 140 21.61 -20.18 -4.58
N LYS A 141 21.76 -20.67 -5.82
CA LYS A 141 21.15 -20.08 -7.02
C LYS A 141 19.63 -20.10 -6.96
N SER A 142 19.03 -21.22 -6.54
CA SER A 142 17.58 -21.35 -6.34
C SER A 142 17.07 -20.36 -5.29
N ASN A 143 17.78 -20.20 -4.17
CA ASN A 143 17.42 -19.27 -3.11
C ASN A 143 17.52 -17.79 -3.54
N LYS A 144 18.57 -17.42 -4.29
CA LYS A 144 18.70 -16.08 -4.90
C LYS A 144 17.57 -15.79 -5.89
N ASN A 145 17.25 -16.73 -6.78
CA ASN A 145 16.14 -16.61 -7.74
C ASN A 145 14.79 -16.46 -7.05
N ASN A 146 14.53 -17.22 -5.99
CA ASN A 146 13.31 -17.10 -5.20
C ASN A 146 13.21 -15.75 -4.49
N THR A 147 14.34 -15.24 -3.96
CA THR A 147 14.41 -13.91 -3.34
C THR A 147 14.11 -12.82 -4.37
N ARG A 148 14.71 -12.87 -5.56
CA ARG A 148 14.42 -11.94 -6.67
C ARG A 148 12.94 -11.96 -7.06
N LYS A 149 12.35 -13.16 -7.27
CA LYS A 149 10.93 -13.30 -7.64
C LYS A 149 9.99 -12.70 -6.58
N SER A 150 10.23 -12.98 -5.30
CA SER A 150 9.46 -12.41 -4.20
C SER A 150 9.60 -10.89 -4.13
N THR A 151 10.82 -10.36 -4.27
CA THR A 151 11.05 -8.91 -4.29
C THR A 151 10.32 -8.23 -5.45
N ILE A 152 10.41 -8.74 -6.68
CA ILE A 152 9.69 -8.15 -7.82
C ILE A 152 8.17 -8.21 -7.57
N THR A 153 7.68 -9.24 -6.88
CA THR A 153 6.25 -9.35 -6.52
C THR A 153 5.84 -8.21 -5.61
N LEU A 154 6.66 -7.92 -4.59
CA LEU A 154 6.46 -6.81 -3.68
C LEU A 154 6.60 -5.43 -4.35
N CYS A 155 7.50 -5.29 -5.33
CA CYS A 155 7.57 -4.08 -6.16
C CYS A 155 6.26 -3.84 -6.91
N VAL A 156 5.67 -4.89 -7.52
CA VAL A 156 4.39 -4.76 -8.24
C VAL A 156 3.25 -4.44 -7.29
N VAL A 157 3.15 -5.12 -6.14
CA VAL A 157 2.17 -4.78 -5.10
C VAL A 157 2.27 -3.30 -4.71
N THR A 158 3.49 -2.81 -4.51
CA THR A 158 3.74 -1.42 -4.12
C THR A 158 3.35 -0.44 -5.22
N PHE A 159 3.69 -0.74 -6.47
CA PHE A 159 3.33 0.11 -7.61
C PHE A 159 1.81 0.16 -7.82
N THR A 160 1.13 -0.98 -7.70
CA THR A 160 -0.34 -1.05 -7.71
C THR A 160 -0.94 -0.23 -6.58
N TYR A 161 -0.38 -0.26 -5.37
CA TYR A 161 -0.81 0.59 -4.26
C TYR A 161 -0.70 2.08 -4.61
N VAL A 162 0.45 2.53 -5.10
CA VAL A 162 0.66 3.94 -5.49
C VAL A 162 -0.37 4.35 -6.55
N LEU A 163 -0.47 3.58 -7.65
CA LEU A 163 -1.41 3.93 -8.73
C LEU A 163 -2.88 3.91 -8.30
N SER A 164 -3.29 2.97 -7.45
CA SER A 164 -4.67 2.89 -6.98
C SER A 164 -5.02 3.94 -5.93
N ALA A 165 -4.05 4.47 -5.20
CA ALA A 165 -4.27 5.53 -4.21
C ALA A 165 -4.23 6.94 -4.81
N LEU A 166 -3.57 7.12 -5.96
CA LEU A 166 -3.47 8.42 -6.64
C LEU A 166 -4.83 9.08 -6.91
N PRO A 167 -5.85 8.43 -7.50
CA PRO A 167 -7.11 9.09 -7.80
C PRO A 167 -7.80 9.66 -6.55
N HIS A 168 -7.85 8.88 -5.47
CA HIS A 168 -8.39 9.32 -4.18
C HIS A 168 -7.67 10.57 -3.65
N HIS A 169 -6.33 10.56 -3.61
CA HIS A 169 -5.55 11.69 -3.08
C HIS A 169 -5.59 12.92 -3.99
N MET A 170 -5.64 12.75 -5.32
CA MET A 170 -5.82 13.86 -6.26
C MET A 170 -7.19 14.51 -6.08
N LEU A 171 -8.26 13.72 -5.99
CA LEU A 171 -9.61 14.24 -5.76
C LEU A 171 -9.75 14.93 -4.40
N SER A 172 -9.11 14.38 -3.36
CA SER A 172 -9.04 15.02 -2.03
C SER A 172 -8.28 16.34 -2.07
N PHE A 173 -7.22 16.44 -2.87
CA PHE A 173 -6.45 17.66 -3.07
C PHE A 173 -7.26 18.75 -3.79
N PHE A 174 -8.07 18.39 -4.79
CA PHE A 174 -8.95 19.35 -5.47
C PHE A 174 -10.03 19.94 -4.53
N ILE A 175 -10.64 19.11 -3.67
CA ILE A 175 -11.58 19.59 -2.65
C ILE A 175 -10.89 20.51 -1.63
N PHE A 176 -9.61 20.29 -1.34
CA PHE A 176 -8.86 21.16 -0.44
C PHE A 176 -8.54 22.52 -1.09
N LEU A 177 -8.20 22.56 -2.38
CA LEU A 177 -7.81 23.78 -3.08
C LEU A 177 -8.98 24.65 -3.53
N ILE A 178 -10.13 24.04 -3.81
CA ILE A 178 -11.28 24.72 -4.39
C ILE A 178 -12.41 24.75 -3.35
N PRO A 179 -12.64 25.91 -2.69
CA PRO A 179 -13.82 26.11 -1.87
C PRO A 179 -15.09 25.81 -2.68
N ASP A 180 -16.08 25.18 -2.07
CA ASP A 180 -17.37 24.84 -2.71
C ASP A 180 -17.30 23.92 -3.94
N PHE A 181 -16.18 23.21 -4.15
CA PHE A 181 -16.04 22.26 -5.25
C PHE A 181 -17.17 21.22 -5.29
N ASP A 182 -17.54 20.68 -4.13
CA ASP A 182 -18.63 19.69 -3.99
C ASP A 182 -19.98 20.27 -4.47
N CYS A 183 -20.22 21.56 -4.24
CA CYS A 183 -21.43 22.26 -4.69
C CYS A 183 -21.39 22.60 -6.20
N SER A 184 -20.20 22.75 -6.77
CA SER A 184 -20.01 23.03 -8.20
C SER A 184 -20.13 21.78 -9.10
N LEU A 185 -20.11 20.58 -8.51
CA LEU A 185 -20.13 19.33 -9.26
C LEU A 185 -21.52 19.04 -9.83
N SER A 186 -21.58 18.74 -11.13
CA SER A 186 -22.80 18.20 -11.75
C SER A 186 -23.15 16.82 -11.16
N LEU A 187 -24.37 16.34 -11.43
CA LEU A 187 -24.78 14.99 -11.01
C LEU A 187 -23.80 13.92 -11.50
N ILE A 188 -23.39 14.00 -12.77
CA ILE A 188 -22.41 13.09 -13.38
C ILE A 188 -21.03 13.26 -12.72
N GLY A 189 -20.62 14.51 -12.47
CA GLY A 189 -19.38 14.82 -11.77
C GLY A 189 -19.33 14.19 -10.38
N SER A 190 -20.43 14.30 -9.62
CA SER A 190 -20.58 13.72 -8.28
C SER A 190 -20.45 12.20 -8.31
N GLN A 191 -21.15 11.53 -9.24
CA GLN A 191 -21.07 10.07 -9.37
C GLN A 191 -19.65 9.60 -9.69
N LEU A 192 -18.97 10.28 -10.61
CA LEU A 192 -17.58 9.98 -10.94
C LEU A 192 -16.66 10.21 -9.74
N TYR A 193 -16.81 11.34 -9.05
CA TYR A 193 -16.03 11.67 -7.86
C TYR A 193 -16.12 10.56 -6.81
N TYR A 194 -17.33 10.18 -6.38
CA TYR A 194 -17.51 9.15 -5.35
C TYR A 194 -17.01 7.79 -5.80
N THR A 195 -17.12 7.45 -7.09
CA THR A 195 -16.57 6.21 -7.63
C THR A 195 -15.04 6.17 -7.52
N PHE A 196 -14.35 7.26 -7.90
CA PHE A 196 -12.89 7.31 -7.89
C PHE A 196 -12.30 7.51 -6.50
N VAL A 197 -13.03 8.11 -5.55
CA VAL A 197 -12.64 8.12 -4.13
C VAL A 197 -12.45 6.69 -3.61
N TRP A 198 -13.24 5.73 -4.08
CA TRP A 198 -13.15 4.34 -3.63
C TRP A 198 -12.00 3.56 -4.28
N SER A 199 -11.25 4.17 -5.20
CA SER A 199 -10.10 3.54 -5.89
C SER A 199 -9.07 2.95 -4.93
N TYR A 200 -8.88 3.53 -3.74
CA TYR A 200 -7.91 3.02 -2.76
C TYR A 200 -8.26 1.60 -2.26
N PHE A 201 -9.54 1.19 -2.29
CA PHE A 201 -9.95 -0.15 -1.91
C PHE A 201 -9.53 -1.21 -2.93
N PHE A 202 -9.29 -0.81 -4.18
CA PHE A 202 -8.84 -1.70 -5.24
C PHE A 202 -7.53 -2.44 -4.87
N ASN A 203 -6.65 -1.77 -4.13
CA ASN A 203 -5.43 -2.38 -3.58
C ASN A 203 -5.70 -3.67 -2.79
N SER A 204 -6.81 -3.72 -2.03
CA SER A 204 -7.17 -4.90 -1.23
C SER A 204 -7.61 -6.08 -2.09
N VAL A 205 -8.24 -5.80 -3.23
CA VAL A 205 -8.73 -6.82 -4.18
C VAL A 205 -7.57 -7.39 -5.00
N VAL A 206 -6.68 -6.54 -5.50
CA VAL A 206 -5.63 -6.95 -6.44
C VAL A 206 -4.54 -7.82 -5.78
N ASN A 207 -4.29 -7.63 -4.49
CA ASN A 207 -3.23 -8.33 -3.76
C ASN A 207 -3.28 -9.87 -3.90
N PRO A 208 -4.40 -10.57 -3.57
CA PRO A 208 -4.54 -12.01 -3.81
C PRO A 208 -4.25 -12.45 -5.26
N PHE A 209 -4.66 -11.68 -6.26
CA PHE A 209 -4.40 -12.00 -7.67
C PHE A 209 -2.91 -11.87 -8.01
N ILE A 210 -2.23 -10.84 -7.51
CA ILE A 210 -0.78 -10.68 -7.68
C ILE A 210 -0.06 -11.89 -7.09
N TYR A 211 -0.37 -12.28 -5.85
CA TYR A 211 0.23 -13.46 -5.23
C TYR A 211 -0.14 -14.75 -5.97
N GLY A 212 -1.38 -14.88 -6.43
CA GLY A 212 -1.88 -16.01 -7.21
C GLY A 212 -1.12 -16.23 -8.52
N ILE A 213 -0.76 -15.16 -9.23
CA ILE A 213 -0.02 -15.27 -10.50
C ILE A 213 1.48 -15.49 -10.23
N ARG A 214 2.04 -14.77 -9.25
CA ARG A 214 3.48 -14.57 -9.14
C ARG A 214 4.17 -15.40 -8.07
N ASP A 215 3.47 -15.81 -7.03
CA ASP A 215 4.03 -16.58 -5.93
C ASP A 215 3.64 -18.07 -6.04
N ARG A 216 4.64 -18.90 -6.37
CA ARG A 216 4.46 -20.36 -6.48
C ARG A 216 4.11 -21.00 -5.14
N LYS A 217 4.66 -20.52 -4.02
CA LYS A 217 4.36 -21.07 -2.69
C LYS A 217 2.93 -20.76 -2.30
N PHE A 218 2.49 -19.53 -2.57
CA PHE A 218 1.09 -19.13 -2.36
C PHE A 218 0.14 -20.02 -3.17
N ARG A 219 0.39 -20.21 -4.48
CA ARG A 219 -0.41 -21.12 -5.31
C ARG A 219 -0.47 -22.56 -4.77
N LEU A 220 0.66 -23.08 -4.32
CA LEU A 220 0.71 -24.44 -3.75
C LEU A 220 -0.09 -24.52 -2.45
N ALA A 221 0.03 -23.52 -1.56
CA ALA A 221 -0.75 -23.45 -0.34
C ALA A 221 -2.26 -23.38 -0.63
N VAL A 222 -2.68 -22.53 -1.57
CA VAL A 222 -4.07 -22.44 -2.02
C VAL A 222 -4.54 -23.78 -2.60
N LYS A 223 -3.77 -24.41 -3.50
CA LYS A 223 -4.09 -25.73 -4.05
C LYS A 223 -4.23 -26.79 -2.95
N ASN A 224 -3.39 -26.74 -1.91
CA ASN A 224 -3.47 -27.65 -0.78
C ASN A 224 -4.70 -27.41 0.10
N ILE A 225 -5.16 -26.17 0.27
CA ILE A 225 -6.43 -25.88 0.97
C ILE A 225 -7.59 -26.56 0.25
N TYR A 226 -7.64 -26.48 -1.08
CA TYR A 226 -8.71 -27.12 -1.87
C TYR A 226 -8.54 -28.63 -2.03
N LYS A 227 -7.31 -29.16 -2.00
CA LYS A 227 -7.04 -30.61 -1.99
C LYS A 227 -7.30 -31.29 -0.66
N ARG A 228 -7.30 -30.55 0.46
CA ARG A 228 -7.61 -31.07 1.80
C ARG A 228 -9.12 -31.27 2.04
N LYS A 229 -9.95 -31.09 1.01
CA LYS A 229 -11.32 -31.62 0.99
C LYS A 229 -11.29 -32.94 0.21
N CYS A 230 -11.22 -34.03 0.98
CA CYS A 230 -11.30 -35.47 0.70
C CYS A 230 -10.15 -36.19 1.41
#